data_AF-A0A2S4L7D2-F1
#
_entry.id   AF-A0A2S4L7D2-F1
#
_cell.length_a   1.000
_cell.length_b   1.000
_cell.length_c   1.000
_cell.angle_alpha   90.00
_cell.angle_beta   90.00
_cell.angle_gamma   90.00
#
_symmetry.space_group_name_H-M   'P 1'
#
loop_
_entity.id
_entity.type
_entity.pdbx_description
1 polymer ?
#
loop_
_entity_poly.entity_id
_entity_poly.type
_entity_poly.pdbx_seq_one_letter_code
_entity_poly.pdbx_strand_id
1 'polypeptide(L)'
;MSDDEADPELLALLREHFQGKLAIDEEPETGVLEGAEYVYDNGIDVAIDMRATKNAAESIHQQMQEKSYSTATWSEHELHPKAKDESTVAFIFTMDLLNFSFWSELPDDERFAVEYRGKRWTGYWSLVASLQRALDESIPITNPHFWHDEDECNLETLRHIFRSCTEEEMPMLQERLECLRESGQVLYERYNCSFNSVISAADGSAAQLVNLLARDFSCFRDEHSFDGRSKPIRLLKRAQILVADLWACFQGESYGEFRDIDKITMFADYRVPQILISLGALYCSPTVAAAIKDKQLFESGGRWEVQLRGKSSTTSSKEPSTNTLSACSIWCVELIRREIMRNHPVTHVNAILIDFFLYDKMKELEAEGKEAFPHHRTRSIWY
;
A
#
# COMPACT_ATOMS: atom_id res chain seq x y z
N MET A 1 -28.64 -41.14 43.18
CA MET A 1 -27.99 -40.43 42.06
C MET A 1 -26.65 -41.12 41.86
N SER A 2 -26.19 -41.28 40.62
CA SER A 2 -25.02 -42.09 40.29
C SER A 2 -23.81 -41.21 40.05
N ASP A 3 -22.81 -41.29 40.93
CA ASP A 3 -21.58 -40.49 40.87
C ASP A 3 -20.57 -41.04 39.82
N ASP A 4 -21.07 -41.70 38.77
CA ASP A 4 -20.32 -42.38 37.69
C ASP A 4 -20.38 -41.63 36.34
N GLU A 5 -21.03 -40.46 36.26
CA GLU A 5 -20.99 -39.63 35.05
C GLU A 5 -19.64 -38.90 34.97
N ALA A 6 -18.84 -39.25 33.96
CA ALA A 6 -17.52 -38.66 33.73
C ALA A 6 -17.66 -37.17 33.34
N ASP A 7 -16.98 -36.31 34.11
CA ASP A 7 -16.98 -34.86 33.98
C ASP A 7 -16.67 -34.41 32.52
N PRO A 8 -17.63 -33.72 31.84
CA PRO A 8 -17.45 -33.25 30.47
C PRO A 8 -16.33 -32.21 30.30
N GLU A 9 -16.07 -31.36 31.30
CA GLU A 9 -15.00 -30.35 31.24
C GLU A 9 -13.64 -31.04 31.41
N LEU A 10 -13.53 -31.99 32.35
CA LEU A 10 -12.33 -32.82 32.49
C LEU A 10 -12.06 -33.64 31.23
N LEU A 11 -13.09 -34.20 30.58
CA LEU A 11 -12.95 -34.90 29.30
C LEU A 11 -12.53 -33.98 28.14
N ALA A 12 -12.97 -32.71 28.13
CA ALA A 12 -12.53 -31.72 27.15
C ALA A 12 -11.05 -31.33 27.36
N LEU A 13 -10.68 -31.05 28.61
CA LEU A 13 -9.31 -30.67 28.99
C LEU A 13 -8.32 -31.84 28.76
N LEU A 14 -8.72 -33.08 29.04
CA LEU A 14 -7.94 -34.27 28.70
C LEU A 14 -7.83 -34.49 27.19
N ARG A 15 -8.83 -34.13 26.38
CA ARG A 15 -8.70 -34.14 24.91
C ARG A 15 -7.67 -33.13 24.43
N GLU A 16 -7.74 -31.88 24.88
CA GLU A 16 -6.76 -30.83 24.54
C GLU A 16 -5.33 -31.24 24.95
N HIS A 17 -5.18 -31.93 26.08
CA HIS A 17 -3.89 -32.42 26.55
C HIS A 17 -3.35 -33.64 25.76
N PHE A 18 -4.20 -34.63 25.43
CA PHE A 18 -3.77 -35.89 24.79
C PHE A 18 -3.80 -35.89 23.26
N GLN A 19 -4.64 -35.07 22.63
CA GLN A 19 -4.65 -34.92 21.16
C GLN A 19 -3.61 -33.88 20.70
N GLY A 20 -3.01 -33.17 21.67
CA GLY A 20 -2.34 -31.89 21.44
C GLY A 20 -3.32 -30.81 21.01
N LYS A 21 -2.82 -29.59 20.82
CA LYS A 21 -3.48 -28.71 19.86
C LYS A 21 -3.31 -29.36 18.49
N LEU A 22 -4.43 -29.68 17.83
CA LEU A 22 -4.43 -29.82 16.38
C LEU A 22 -3.76 -28.56 15.83
N ALA A 23 -2.72 -28.74 15.02
CA ALA A 23 -2.15 -27.65 14.24
C ALA A 23 -3.14 -27.31 13.12
N ILE A 24 -4.23 -26.64 13.52
CA ILE A 24 -4.94 -25.72 12.64
C ILE A 24 -3.92 -24.64 12.37
N ASP A 25 -3.29 -24.71 11.19
CA ASP A 25 -2.40 -23.66 10.72
C ASP A 25 -3.30 -22.44 10.52
N GLU A 26 -3.23 -21.49 11.45
CA GLU A 26 -4.08 -20.30 11.43
C GLU A 26 -3.75 -19.54 10.14
N GLU A 27 -4.77 -19.30 9.29
CA GLU A 27 -4.53 -18.69 7.98
C GLU A 27 -3.76 -17.39 8.15
N PRO A 28 -2.70 -17.15 7.34
CA PRO A 28 -1.90 -15.93 7.43
C PRO A 28 -2.76 -14.66 7.45
N GLU A 29 -2.38 -13.74 8.33
CA GLU A 29 -3.00 -12.42 8.48
C GLU A 29 -1.95 -11.33 8.33
N THR A 30 -2.33 -10.23 7.67
CA THR A 30 -1.42 -9.07 7.51
C THR A 30 -1.26 -8.28 8.81
N GLY A 31 -2.25 -8.36 9.71
CA GLY A 31 -2.34 -7.53 10.91
C GLY A 31 -2.63 -6.05 10.64
N VAL A 32 -2.83 -5.66 9.37
CA VAL A 32 -3.04 -4.25 8.98
C VAL A 32 -4.40 -3.73 9.45
N LEU A 33 -5.46 -4.55 9.38
CA LEU A 33 -6.78 -4.20 9.95
C LEU A 33 -6.75 -4.12 11.49
N GLU A 34 -6.07 -5.04 12.17
CA GLU A 34 -5.80 -4.95 13.63
C GLU A 34 -5.02 -3.67 13.95
N GLY A 35 -4.15 -3.22 13.03
CA GLY A 35 -3.48 -1.92 13.06
C GLY A 35 -4.46 -0.75 13.01
N ALA A 36 -5.23 -0.69 11.94
CA ALA A 36 -6.15 0.39 11.59
C ALA A 36 -7.28 0.60 12.61
N GLU A 37 -7.93 -0.47 13.07
CA GLU A 37 -9.03 -0.42 14.05
C GLU A 37 -8.55 0.18 15.38
N TYR A 38 -7.41 -0.27 15.90
CA TYR A 38 -6.84 0.26 17.15
C TYR A 38 -6.49 1.75 17.05
N VAL A 39 -5.96 2.18 15.91
CA VAL A 39 -5.64 3.59 15.66
C VAL A 39 -6.90 4.44 15.64
N TYR A 40 -7.95 3.95 14.99
CA TYR A 40 -9.24 4.63 14.94
C TYR A 40 -9.87 4.74 16.34
N ASP A 41 -9.90 3.66 17.13
CA ASP A 41 -10.52 3.64 18.46
C ASP A 41 -9.77 4.49 19.50
N ASN A 42 -8.44 4.55 19.41
CA ASN A 42 -7.59 5.40 20.28
C ASN A 42 -7.30 6.77 19.62
N GLY A 43 -7.99 7.04 18.51
CA GLY A 43 -7.86 8.20 17.65
C GLY A 43 -8.41 9.50 18.25
N ILE A 44 -7.85 10.65 17.83
CA ILE A 44 -8.22 11.99 18.32
C ILE A 44 -8.09 13.12 17.29
N ASP A 45 -7.16 13.02 16.34
CA ASP A 45 -6.84 14.08 15.37
C ASP A 45 -7.47 13.78 13.98
N VAL A 46 -8.07 12.60 13.80
CA VAL A 46 -8.94 12.21 12.68
C VAL A 46 -10.17 11.47 13.21
N ALA A 47 -11.31 11.57 12.51
CA ALA A 47 -12.55 10.84 12.81
C ALA A 47 -13.23 10.34 11.53
N ILE A 48 -14.05 9.29 11.66
CA ILE A 48 -14.88 8.72 10.58
C ILE A 48 -16.34 9.02 10.88
N ASP A 49 -17.09 9.56 9.91
CA ASP A 49 -18.55 9.76 10.06
C ASP A 49 -19.31 8.54 9.53
N MET A 50 -19.78 7.72 10.47
CA MET A 50 -20.50 6.47 10.22
C MET A 50 -21.77 6.59 9.37
N ARG A 51 -22.30 7.79 9.13
CA ARG A 51 -23.41 8.02 8.19
C ARG A 51 -22.88 8.38 6.81
N ALA A 52 -21.87 9.24 6.71
CA ALA A 52 -21.22 9.57 5.46
C ALA A 52 -20.52 8.36 4.84
N THR A 53 -19.88 7.49 5.63
CA THR A 53 -19.35 6.18 5.22
C THR A 53 -20.41 5.34 4.48
N LYS A 54 -21.67 5.34 4.93
CA LYS A 54 -22.77 4.59 4.30
C LYS A 54 -23.28 5.25 3.02
N ASN A 55 -23.34 6.58 2.98
CA ASN A 55 -23.66 7.32 1.76
C ASN A 55 -22.55 7.12 0.69
N ALA A 56 -21.29 7.08 1.12
CA ALA A 56 -20.14 6.80 0.28
C ALA A 56 -20.18 5.37 -0.26
N ALA A 57 -20.50 4.37 0.58
CA ALA A 57 -20.66 2.98 0.15
C ALA A 57 -21.66 2.82 -1.00
N GLU A 58 -22.86 3.40 -0.89
CA GLU A 58 -23.87 3.33 -1.96
C GLU A 58 -23.41 4.08 -3.23
N SER A 59 -22.81 5.27 -3.07
CA SER A 59 -22.33 6.11 -4.18
C SER A 59 -21.13 5.51 -4.93
N ILE A 60 -20.23 4.83 -4.21
CA ILE A 60 -19.10 4.09 -4.77
C ILE A 60 -19.62 2.85 -5.51
N HIS A 61 -20.49 2.06 -4.87
CA HIS A 61 -21.09 0.87 -5.48
C HIS A 61 -21.81 1.21 -6.79
N GLN A 62 -22.70 2.21 -6.77
CA GLN A 62 -23.42 2.67 -7.96
C GLN A 62 -22.46 3.05 -9.10
N GLN A 63 -21.44 3.89 -8.83
CA GLN A 63 -20.48 4.31 -9.85
C GLN A 63 -19.60 3.16 -10.36
N MET A 64 -19.25 2.19 -9.52
CA MET A 64 -18.51 0.99 -9.94
C MET A 64 -19.36 0.10 -10.86
N GLN A 65 -20.67 -0.04 -10.58
CA GLN A 65 -21.60 -0.76 -11.49
C GLN A 65 -21.79 0.01 -12.80
N GLU A 66 -22.01 1.32 -12.75
CA GLU A 66 -22.18 2.18 -13.95
C GLU A 66 -20.95 2.17 -14.87
N LYS A 67 -19.73 2.12 -14.29
CA LYS A 67 -18.47 1.99 -15.04
C LYS A 67 -18.10 0.54 -15.43
N SER A 68 -18.79 -0.48 -14.92
CA SER A 68 -18.35 -1.89 -14.98
C SER A 68 -16.90 -2.09 -14.48
N TYR A 69 -16.55 -1.41 -13.38
CA TYR A 69 -15.17 -1.28 -12.89
C TYR A 69 -14.57 -2.63 -12.46
N SER A 70 -13.36 -2.95 -12.91
CA SER A 70 -12.73 -4.25 -12.67
C SER A 70 -11.19 -4.19 -12.77
N THR A 71 -10.50 -5.27 -12.36
CA THR A 71 -9.03 -5.40 -12.47
C THR A 71 -8.50 -5.33 -13.90
N ALA A 72 -9.32 -5.60 -14.92
CA ALA A 72 -8.91 -5.57 -16.32
C ALA A 72 -8.35 -4.20 -16.75
N THR A 73 -8.80 -3.11 -16.12
CA THR A 73 -8.30 -1.74 -16.35
C THR A 73 -6.79 -1.62 -16.08
N TRP A 74 -6.23 -2.41 -15.15
CA TRP A 74 -4.77 -2.49 -14.96
C TRP A 74 -4.08 -3.04 -16.22
N SER A 75 -4.61 -4.14 -16.78
CA SER A 75 -4.08 -4.79 -17.99
C SER A 75 -4.26 -3.93 -19.25
N GLU A 76 -5.14 -2.92 -19.24
CA GLU A 76 -5.41 -2.04 -20.38
C GLU A 76 -4.31 -0.97 -20.59
N HIS A 77 -3.77 -0.38 -19.52
CA HIS A 77 -2.91 0.81 -19.63
C HIS A 77 -1.64 0.62 -20.50
N GLU A 78 -1.33 1.60 -21.36
CA GLU A 78 -0.35 1.44 -22.47
C GLU A 78 1.12 1.26 -22.04
N LEU A 79 1.44 1.55 -20.77
CA LEU A 79 2.77 1.38 -20.19
C LEU A 79 2.95 0.07 -19.39
N HIS A 80 1.87 -0.66 -19.09
CA HIS A 80 1.99 -1.95 -18.39
C HIS A 80 2.37 -3.07 -19.37
N PRO A 81 3.18 -4.06 -18.95
CA PRO A 81 3.49 -5.23 -19.77
C PRO A 81 2.21 -5.94 -20.24
N LYS A 82 2.24 -6.47 -21.47
CA LYS A 82 1.10 -7.20 -22.08
C LYS A 82 1.32 -8.71 -22.15
N ALA A 83 2.49 -9.18 -21.74
CA ALA A 83 2.70 -10.59 -21.45
C ALA A 83 2.07 -10.95 -20.09
N LYS A 84 1.91 -12.24 -19.82
CA LYS A 84 1.57 -12.80 -18.50
C LYS A 84 2.63 -13.86 -18.17
N ASP A 85 3.86 -13.41 -17.92
CA ASP A 85 5.05 -14.26 -17.77
C ASP A 85 6.01 -13.77 -16.67
N GLU A 86 7.15 -14.46 -16.51
CA GLU A 86 8.17 -14.14 -15.50
C GLU A 86 8.79 -12.74 -15.69
N SER A 87 8.85 -12.21 -16.92
CA SER A 87 9.33 -10.85 -17.17
C SER A 87 8.33 -9.80 -16.67
N THR A 88 7.05 -10.12 -16.73
CA THR A 88 5.95 -9.29 -16.21
C THR A 88 5.96 -9.28 -14.68
N VAL A 89 6.17 -10.44 -14.05
CA VAL A 89 6.37 -10.54 -12.59
C VAL A 89 7.59 -9.72 -12.13
N ALA A 90 8.72 -9.83 -12.83
CA ALA A 90 9.92 -9.04 -12.53
C ALA A 90 9.69 -7.54 -12.71
N PHE A 91 8.92 -7.12 -13.73
CA PHE A 91 8.55 -5.72 -13.94
C PHE A 91 7.69 -5.19 -12.77
N ILE A 92 6.63 -5.89 -12.38
CA ILE A 92 5.76 -5.51 -11.26
C ILE A 92 6.57 -5.39 -9.97
N PHE A 93 7.41 -6.38 -9.65
CA PHE A 93 8.26 -6.33 -8.46
C PHE A 93 9.19 -5.11 -8.45
N THR A 94 9.84 -4.82 -9.59
CA THR A 94 10.73 -3.64 -9.75
C THR A 94 9.96 -2.33 -9.62
N MET A 95 8.74 -2.30 -10.14
CA MET A 95 7.86 -1.13 -10.10
C MET A 95 7.45 -0.80 -8.66
N ASP A 96 6.93 -1.76 -7.90
CA ASP A 96 6.45 -1.53 -6.53
C ASP A 96 7.58 -1.34 -5.51
N LEU A 97 8.74 -1.96 -5.77
CA LEU A 97 9.99 -1.67 -5.08
C LEU A 97 10.45 -0.20 -5.23
N LEU A 98 9.92 0.54 -6.23
CA LEU A 98 10.24 1.94 -6.50
C LEU A 98 9.01 2.88 -6.44
N ASN A 99 7.84 2.37 -6.01
CA ASN A 99 6.54 3.05 -6.03
C ASN A 99 6.33 3.96 -4.78
N PHE A 100 7.10 5.06 -4.71
CA PHE A 100 7.03 6.05 -3.64
C PHE A 100 7.40 7.49 -4.04
N SER A 101 6.79 8.47 -3.38
CA SER A 101 7.19 9.88 -3.30
C SER A 101 7.25 10.66 -4.62
N PHE A 102 6.20 10.55 -5.42
CA PHE A 102 6.05 11.25 -6.71
C PHE A 102 5.44 12.67 -6.65
N TRP A 103 5.10 13.19 -5.48
CA TRP A 103 4.61 14.56 -5.35
C TRP A 103 5.75 15.58 -5.38
N SER A 104 5.49 16.80 -5.87
CA SER A 104 6.46 17.90 -5.95
C SER A 104 5.95 19.17 -5.26
N GLU A 105 6.86 20.10 -4.99
CA GLU A 105 6.55 21.47 -4.56
C GLU A 105 6.40 22.43 -5.74
N LEU A 106 6.96 22.08 -6.90
CA LEU A 106 7.01 22.88 -8.11
C LEU A 106 5.68 22.89 -8.88
N PRO A 107 5.46 23.88 -9.77
CA PRO A 107 4.37 23.89 -10.74
C PRO A 107 4.27 22.63 -11.62
N ASP A 108 3.08 22.40 -12.16
CA ASP A 108 2.73 21.23 -13.00
C ASP A 108 3.59 21.05 -14.26
N ASP A 109 4.16 22.15 -14.77
CA ASP A 109 5.04 22.22 -15.93
C ASP A 109 6.53 22.12 -15.58
N GLU A 110 6.93 22.47 -14.34
CA GLU A 110 8.32 22.37 -13.83
C GLU A 110 8.63 21.02 -13.15
N ARG A 111 7.64 20.39 -12.50
CA ARG A 111 7.81 19.14 -11.75
C ARG A 111 8.33 17.97 -12.59
N PHE A 112 8.95 17.00 -11.91
CA PHE A 112 9.54 15.78 -12.45
C PHE A 112 8.61 15.13 -13.47
N ALA A 113 9.13 14.96 -14.68
CA ALA A 113 8.37 14.41 -15.78
C ALA A 113 9.28 13.64 -16.73
N VAL A 114 8.71 12.64 -17.39
CA VAL A 114 9.45 11.74 -18.28
C VAL A 114 8.80 11.78 -19.65
N GLU A 115 9.52 12.24 -20.67
CA GLU A 115 9.06 12.08 -22.04
C GLU A 115 9.38 10.67 -22.54
N TYR A 116 8.35 9.95 -22.98
CA TYR A 116 8.45 8.59 -23.49
C TYR A 116 7.31 8.29 -24.47
N ARG A 117 7.63 7.64 -25.60
CA ARG A 117 6.70 7.35 -26.72
C ARG A 117 5.90 8.59 -27.20
N GLY A 118 6.52 9.77 -27.16
CA GLY A 118 5.92 11.05 -27.60
C GLY A 118 4.87 11.63 -26.65
N LYS A 119 4.85 11.19 -25.38
CA LYS A 119 3.97 11.68 -24.32
C LYS A 119 4.81 12.11 -23.11
N ARG A 120 4.38 13.19 -22.42
CA ARG A 120 4.96 13.62 -21.13
C ARG A 120 4.21 12.90 -19.99
N TRP A 121 4.95 12.15 -19.18
CA TRP A 121 4.44 11.38 -18.05
C TRP A 121 4.84 12.04 -16.72
N THR A 122 3.93 12.04 -15.74
CA THR A 122 4.13 12.64 -14.40
C THR A 122 3.52 11.75 -13.32
N GLY A 123 3.93 11.94 -12.06
CA GLY A 123 3.46 11.09 -10.96
C GLY A 123 3.94 9.64 -11.11
N TYR A 124 3.17 8.67 -10.62
CA TYR A 124 3.42 7.23 -10.77
C TYR A 124 3.78 6.83 -12.22
N TRP A 125 3.07 7.35 -13.23
CA TRP A 125 3.34 7.01 -14.63
C TRP A 125 4.74 7.40 -15.13
N SER A 126 5.42 8.36 -14.49
CA SER A 126 6.81 8.71 -14.81
C SER A 126 7.81 7.62 -14.40
N LEU A 127 7.52 6.85 -13.34
CA LEU A 127 8.27 5.64 -12.99
C LEU A 127 8.09 4.57 -14.07
N VAL A 128 6.83 4.22 -14.38
CA VAL A 128 6.52 3.16 -15.34
C VAL A 128 7.11 3.48 -16.73
N ALA A 129 7.01 4.74 -17.16
CA ALA A 129 7.64 5.23 -18.39
C ALA A 129 9.18 5.13 -18.35
N SER A 130 9.83 5.39 -17.21
CA SER A 130 11.28 5.26 -17.06
C SER A 130 11.74 3.80 -17.11
N LEU A 131 11.01 2.89 -16.47
CA LEU A 131 11.32 1.45 -16.48
C LEU A 131 11.16 0.87 -17.90
N GLN A 132 10.07 1.19 -18.59
CA GLN A 132 9.88 0.80 -19.99
C GLN A 132 10.95 1.41 -20.92
N ARG A 133 11.31 2.68 -20.72
CA ARG A 133 12.39 3.35 -21.47
C ARG A 133 13.76 2.70 -21.25
N ALA A 134 14.08 2.29 -20.03
CA ALA A 134 15.32 1.58 -19.72
C ALA A 134 15.38 0.21 -20.42
N LEU A 135 14.28 -0.54 -20.43
CA LEU A 135 14.19 -1.82 -21.14
C LEU A 135 14.29 -1.65 -22.66
N ASP A 136 13.65 -0.63 -23.25
CA ASP A 136 13.83 -0.26 -24.67
C ASP A 136 15.29 0.14 -24.97
N GLU A 137 15.97 0.80 -24.03
CA GLU A 137 17.40 1.14 -24.07
C GLU A 137 18.33 -0.06 -23.76
N SER A 138 17.79 -1.27 -23.64
CA SER A 138 18.50 -2.52 -23.32
C SER A 138 19.21 -2.54 -21.95
N ILE A 139 18.80 -1.66 -21.03
CA ILE A 139 19.26 -1.65 -19.64
C ILE A 139 18.38 -2.62 -18.84
N PRO A 140 18.94 -3.70 -18.23
CA PRO A 140 18.16 -4.74 -17.55
C PRO A 140 17.71 -4.32 -16.14
N ILE A 141 17.02 -3.18 -16.02
CA ILE A 141 16.57 -2.58 -14.75
C ILE A 141 15.65 -3.49 -13.91
N THR A 142 15.03 -4.51 -14.51
CA THR A 142 14.19 -5.49 -13.79
C THR A 142 14.93 -6.76 -13.36
N ASN A 143 16.27 -6.80 -13.48
CA ASN A 143 17.09 -7.99 -13.21
C ASN A 143 17.86 -7.87 -11.88
N PRO A 144 17.66 -8.77 -10.91
CA PRO A 144 18.41 -8.79 -9.65
C PRO A 144 19.93 -8.88 -9.81
N HIS A 145 20.44 -9.44 -10.92
CA HIS A 145 21.87 -9.45 -11.21
C HIS A 145 22.42 -8.05 -11.47
N PHE A 146 21.69 -7.23 -12.24
CA PHE A 146 22.05 -5.83 -12.47
C PHE A 146 22.02 -5.04 -11.15
N TRP A 147 21.04 -5.27 -10.28
CA TRP A 147 20.99 -4.60 -8.97
C TRP A 147 22.14 -4.98 -8.02
N HIS A 148 22.83 -6.09 -8.25
CA HIS A 148 23.99 -6.49 -7.45
C HIS A 148 25.30 -5.89 -7.98
N ASP A 149 25.36 -5.48 -9.26
CA ASP A 149 26.57 -4.92 -9.86
C ASP A 149 26.76 -3.45 -9.49
N GLU A 150 27.89 -3.13 -8.85
CA GLU A 150 28.23 -1.78 -8.41
C GLU A 150 28.78 -0.88 -9.51
N ASP A 151 29.33 -1.45 -10.59
CA ASP A 151 29.78 -0.69 -11.75
C ASP A 151 28.62 -0.42 -12.71
N GLU A 152 27.74 -1.40 -12.98
CA GLU A 152 26.59 -1.21 -13.88
C GLU A 152 25.45 -0.41 -13.24
N CYS A 153 24.98 -0.78 -12.04
CA CYS A 153 23.77 -0.22 -11.42
C CYS A 153 24.10 0.83 -10.34
N ASN A 154 24.83 1.88 -10.70
CA ASN A 154 25.21 2.97 -9.79
C ASN A 154 24.26 4.19 -9.89
N LEU A 155 24.52 5.24 -9.09
CA LEU A 155 23.67 6.45 -9.03
C LEU A 155 23.69 7.28 -10.33
N GLU A 156 24.77 7.23 -11.13
CA GLU A 156 24.82 7.87 -12.46
C GLU A 156 23.97 7.08 -13.47
N THR A 157 24.02 5.74 -13.44
CA THR A 157 23.13 4.89 -14.26
C THR A 157 21.66 5.12 -13.88
N LEU A 158 21.33 5.19 -12.59
CA LEU A 158 19.97 5.50 -12.15
C LEU A 158 19.52 6.92 -12.55
N ARG A 159 20.42 7.90 -12.51
CA ARG A 159 20.17 9.27 -13.02
C ARG A 159 19.90 9.27 -14.52
N HIS A 160 20.55 8.41 -15.31
CA HIS A 160 20.24 8.21 -16.73
C HIS A 160 18.90 7.48 -16.96
N ILE A 161 18.60 6.43 -16.21
CA ILE A 161 17.32 5.68 -16.29
C ILE A 161 16.14 6.61 -16.00
N PHE A 162 16.21 7.31 -14.87
CA PHE A 162 15.15 8.19 -14.36
C PHE A 162 15.32 9.65 -14.81
N ARG A 163 16.08 9.92 -15.89
CA ARG A 163 16.30 11.28 -16.40
C ARG A 163 14.98 11.98 -16.77
N SER A 164 14.80 13.18 -16.21
CA SER A 164 13.64 14.04 -16.40
C SER A 164 13.68 14.75 -17.77
N CYS A 165 12.53 15.29 -18.20
CA CYS A 165 12.46 16.33 -19.24
C CYS A 165 12.24 17.74 -18.64
N THR A 166 12.40 17.89 -17.31
CA THR A 166 12.49 19.16 -16.58
C THR A 166 13.74 19.20 -15.71
N GLU A 167 13.98 20.34 -15.04
CA GLU A 167 15.11 20.52 -14.10
C GLU A 167 14.93 19.79 -12.75
N GLU A 168 13.72 19.32 -12.41
CA GLU A 168 13.53 18.50 -11.21
C GLU A 168 14.01 17.07 -11.49
N GLU A 169 14.88 16.54 -10.64
CA GLU A 169 15.34 15.15 -10.64
C GLU A 169 14.29 14.22 -9.99
N MET A 170 14.30 12.93 -10.34
CA MET A 170 13.51 11.89 -9.67
C MET A 170 13.71 11.97 -8.15
N PRO A 171 12.65 12.24 -7.35
CA PRO A 171 12.79 12.35 -5.91
C PRO A 171 13.35 11.06 -5.30
N MET A 172 14.15 11.20 -4.23
CA MET A 172 14.70 10.06 -3.47
C MET A 172 15.42 9.01 -4.34
N LEU A 173 16.29 9.46 -5.27
CA LEU A 173 17.02 8.58 -6.18
C LEU A 173 18.05 7.67 -5.48
N GLN A 174 18.61 8.14 -4.36
CA GLN A 174 19.57 7.38 -3.56
C GLN A 174 18.87 6.24 -2.80
N GLU A 175 17.72 6.53 -2.20
CA GLU A 175 16.90 5.56 -1.47
C GLU A 175 16.27 4.53 -2.42
N ARG A 176 16.04 4.91 -3.68
CA ARG A 176 15.71 3.97 -4.78
C ARG A 176 16.86 2.99 -5.07
N LEU A 177 18.10 3.48 -5.15
CA LEU A 177 19.28 2.62 -5.32
C LEU A 177 19.43 1.64 -4.14
N GLU A 178 19.22 2.11 -2.92
CA GLU A 178 19.27 1.30 -1.70
C GLU A 178 18.18 0.22 -1.67
N CYS A 179 16.94 0.55 -2.09
CA CYS A 179 15.86 -0.43 -2.25
C CYS A 179 16.21 -1.55 -3.26
N LEU A 180 16.83 -1.21 -4.40
CA LEU A 180 17.30 -2.19 -5.39
C LEU A 180 18.43 -3.07 -4.83
N ARG A 181 19.43 -2.48 -4.17
CA ARG A 181 20.56 -3.20 -3.56
C ARG A 181 20.11 -4.18 -2.47
N GLU A 182 19.27 -3.72 -1.55
CA GLU A 182 18.69 -4.54 -0.48
C GLU A 182 17.93 -5.74 -1.08
N SER A 183 17.04 -5.48 -2.05
CA SER A 183 16.23 -6.53 -2.67
C SER A 183 17.06 -7.51 -3.50
N GLY A 184 18.10 -7.02 -4.18
CA GLY A 184 19.08 -7.87 -4.87
C GLY A 184 19.77 -8.83 -3.91
N GLN A 185 20.29 -8.32 -2.79
CA GLN A 185 20.94 -9.14 -1.76
C GLN A 185 19.97 -10.18 -1.17
N VAL A 186 18.75 -9.78 -0.79
CA VAL A 186 17.74 -10.71 -0.23
C VAL A 186 17.37 -11.82 -1.23
N LEU A 187 17.23 -11.48 -2.52
CA LEU A 187 16.95 -12.47 -3.56
C LEU A 187 18.10 -13.45 -3.79
N TYR A 188 19.36 -12.98 -3.76
CA TYR A 188 20.56 -13.82 -3.83
C TYR A 188 20.67 -14.75 -2.62
N GLU A 189 20.52 -14.23 -1.40
CA GLU A 189 20.73 -15.00 -0.16
C GLU A 189 19.66 -16.07 0.09
N ARG A 190 18.41 -15.83 -0.33
CA ARG A 190 17.25 -16.62 0.13
C ARG A 190 16.36 -17.22 -0.97
N TYR A 191 16.41 -16.67 -2.18
CA TYR A 191 15.38 -16.91 -3.21
C TYR A 191 15.96 -17.28 -4.58
N ASN A 192 17.22 -17.75 -4.63
CA ASN A 192 17.91 -18.19 -5.85
C ASN A 192 17.93 -17.12 -6.96
N CYS A 193 18.12 -15.84 -6.58
CA CYS A 193 18.08 -14.67 -7.47
C CYS A 193 16.72 -14.44 -8.19
N SER A 194 15.62 -15.08 -7.76
CA SER A 194 14.33 -15.03 -8.48
C SER A 194 13.16 -14.66 -7.58
N PHE A 195 12.41 -13.61 -7.96
CA PHE A 195 11.19 -13.21 -7.25
C PHE A 195 10.07 -14.27 -7.32
N ASN A 196 10.08 -15.13 -8.35
CA ASN A 196 9.14 -16.24 -8.46
C ASN A 196 9.30 -17.25 -7.31
N SER A 197 10.49 -17.37 -6.72
CA SER A 197 10.71 -18.14 -5.50
C SER A 197 10.07 -17.49 -4.26
N VAL A 198 9.92 -16.16 -4.23
CA VAL A 198 9.23 -15.43 -3.14
C VAL A 198 7.72 -15.70 -3.23
N ILE A 199 7.14 -15.58 -4.43
CA ILE A 199 5.72 -15.91 -4.69
C ILE A 199 5.46 -17.38 -4.37
N SER A 200 6.34 -18.29 -4.80
CA SER A 200 6.23 -19.73 -4.51
C SER A 200 6.32 -20.03 -3.00
N ALA A 201 7.17 -19.31 -2.26
CA ALA A 201 7.27 -19.44 -0.81
C ALA A 201 6.03 -18.89 -0.05
N ALA A 202 5.17 -18.12 -0.71
CA ALA A 202 3.88 -17.68 -0.17
C ALA A 202 2.77 -18.74 -0.30
N ASP A 203 3.02 -19.84 -1.01
CA ASP A 203 2.09 -20.98 -1.16
C ASP A 203 0.68 -20.56 -1.65
N GLY A 204 0.58 -19.53 -2.49
CA GLY A 204 -0.71 -19.01 -2.96
C GLY A 204 -1.55 -18.28 -1.90
N SER A 205 -0.93 -17.72 -0.86
CA SER A 205 -1.57 -16.78 0.09
C SER A 205 -1.06 -15.36 -0.11
N ALA A 206 -2.00 -14.43 -0.31
CA ALA A 206 -1.79 -12.99 -0.41
C ALA A 206 -1.26 -12.42 0.92
N ALA A 207 -1.86 -12.79 2.05
CA ALA A 207 -1.42 -12.34 3.36
C ALA A 207 -0.02 -12.91 3.72
N GLN A 208 0.28 -14.15 3.30
CA GLN A 208 1.62 -14.71 3.44
C GLN A 208 2.65 -13.97 2.58
N LEU A 209 2.34 -13.61 1.34
CA LEU A 209 3.26 -12.87 0.47
C LEU A 209 3.58 -11.48 1.06
N VAL A 210 2.56 -10.75 1.55
CA VAL A 210 2.76 -9.49 2.30
C VAL A 210 3.66 -9.70 3.53
N ASN A 211 3.44 -10.78 4.29
CA ASN A 211 4.26 -11.10 5.45
C ASN A 211 5.71 -11.48 5.11
N LEU A 212 5.94 -12.22 4.02
CA LEU A 212 7.29 -12.56 3.54
C LEU A 212 8.05 -11.31 3.08
N LEU A 213 7.39 -10.43 2.31
CA LEU A 213 7.93 -9.15 1.88
C LEU A 213 8.36 -8.32 3.10
N ALA A 214 7.44 -8.05 4.02
CA ALA A 214 7.73 -7.26 5.22
C ALA A 214 8.75 -7.92 6.18
N ARG A 215 8.87 -9.25 6.19
CA ARG A 215 9.83 -9.98 7.03
C ARG A 215 11.25 -9.86 6.48
N ASP A 216 11.44 -10.13 5.20
CA ASP A 216 12.76 -10.35 4.60
C ASP A 216 13.31 -9.14 3.84
N PHE A 217 12.43 -8.33 3.25
CA PHE A 217 12.77 -7.08 2.58
C PHE A 217 12.42 -5.92 3.51
N SER A 218 13.43 -5.29 4.10
CA SER A 218 13.24 -4.21 5.07
C SER A 218 12.64 -2.96 4.42
N CYS A 219 12.90 -2.72 3.14
CA CYS A 219 12.26 -1.67 2.35
C CYS A 219 10.73 -1.85 2.18
N PHE A 220 10.17 -3.03 2.48
CA PHE A 220 8.72 -3.28 2.52
C PHE A 220 8.14 -3.32 3.96
N ARG A 221 8.98 -3.17 5.00
CA ARG A 221 8.61 -3.26 6.43
C ARG A 221 8.06 -1.93 6.98
N ASP A 222 6.96 -1.48 6.40
CA ASP A 222 6.21 -0.27 6.74
C ASP A 222 5.43 -0.46 8.06
N GLU A 223 6.16 -0.30 9.17
CA GLU A 223 5.74 -0.57 10.54
C GLU A 223 6.10 0.57 11.51
N HIS A 224 5.21 0.90 12.45
CA HIS A 224 5.27 2.09 13.29
C HIS A 224 4.85 1.85 14.76
N SER A 225 5.53 2.48 15.72
CA SER A 225 5.16 2.48 17.14
C SER A 225 3.91 3.31 17.43
N PHE A 226 3.01 2.88 18.32
CA PHE A 226 1.81 3.67 18.67
C PHE A 226 1.47 3.57 20.16
N ASP A 227 1.03 4.69 20.73
CA ASP A 227 0.76 4.83 22.17
C ASP A 227 -0.22 3.77 22.69
N GLY A 228 0.11 3.14 23.82
CA GLY A 228 -0.70 2.09 24.44
C GLY A 228 -0.58 0.69 23.83
N ARG A 229 0.09 0.53 22.67
CA ARG A 229 0.24 -0.76 21.98
C ARG A 229 1.68 -1.29 22.07
N SER A 230 1.81 -2.61 22.30
CA SER A 230 3.11 -3.30 22.37
C SER A 230 3.60 -3.86 21.03
N LYS A 231 2.67 -4.25 20.14
CA LYS A 231 2.96 -4.52 18.72
C LYS A 231 3.01 -3.18 17.95
N PRO A 232 3.85 -3.05 16.89
CA PRO A 232 3.73 -1.93 15.98
C PRO A 232 2.41 -1.98 15.19
N ILE A 233 1.95 -0.81 14.73
CA ILE A 233 0.98 -0.69 13.65
C ILE A 233 1.69 -1.05 12.34
N ARG A 234 1.07 -1.90 11.53
CA ARG A 234 1.59 -2.31 10.22
C ARG A 234 0.71 -1.65 9.16
N LEU A 235 1.30 -0.94 8.20
CA LEU A 235 0.59 -0.35 7.06
C LEU A 235 0.91 -1.12 5.77
N LEU A 236 2.18 -1.53 5.61
CA LEU A 236 2.67 -2.42 4.56
C LEU A 236 2.30 -1.97 3.14
N LYS A 237 2.18 -0.65 2.88
CA LYS A 237 1.56 -0.07 1.68
C LYS A 237 2.05 -0.73 0.40
N ARG A 238 3.37 -0.71 0.18
CA ARG A 238 4.00 -1.22 -1.05
C ARG A 238 3.93 -2.75 -1.17
N ALA A 239 3.93 -3.47 -0.05
CA ALA A 239 3.80 -4.93 -0.06
C ALA A 239 2.37 -5.36 -0.43
N GLN A 240 1.37 -4.61 0.03
CA GLN A 240 -0.03 -4.82 -0.32
C GLN A 240 -0.32 -4.43 -1.78
N ILE A 241 0.24 -3.32 -2.28
CA ILE A 241 0.14 -2.93 -3.70
C ILE A 241 0.72 -4.03 -4.60
N LEU A 242 1.93 -4.52 -4.31
CA LEU A 242 2.59 -5.58 -5.09
C LEU A 242 1.70 -6.82 -5.27
N VAL A 243 1.08 -7.29 -4.18
CA VAL A 243 0.17 -8.45 -4.23
C VAL A 243 -1.11 -8.13 -5.03
N ALA A 244 -1.64 -6.91 -4.91
CA ALA A 244 -2.78 -6.44 -5.67
C ALA A 244 -2.48 -6.29 -7.18
N ASP A 245 -1.30 -5.83 -7.54
CA ASP A 245 -0.87 -5.64 -8.94
C ASP A 245 -0.55 -6.99 -9.61
N LEU A 246 0.02 -7.96 -8.89
CA LEU A 246 0.10 -9.35 -9.35
C LEU A 246 -1.31 -9.93 -9.59
N TRP A 247 -2.21 -9.79 -8.61
CA TRP A 247 -3.60 -10.26 -8.72
C TRP A 247 -4.35 -9.62 -9.89
N ALA A 248 -4.21 -8.30 -10.07
CA ALA A 248 -4.90 -7.53 -11.10
C ALA A 248 -4.32 -7.79 -12.51
N CYS A 249 -2.99 -7.80 -12.65
CA CYS A 249 -2.31 -8.09 -13.91
C CYS A 249 -2.66 -9.49 -14.44
N PHE A 250 -2.55 -10.50 -13.57
CA PHE A 250 -2.82 -11.89 -13.96
C PHE A 250 -4.30 -12.26 -13.87
N GLN A 251 -5.14 -11.41 -13.26
CA GLN A 251 -6.60 -11.53 -13.16
C GLN A 251 -7.06 -12.73 -12.31
N GLY A 252 -6.34 -13.02 -11.22
CA GLY A 252 -6.63 -14.13 -10.31
C GLY A 252 -6.11 -15.51 -10.76
N GLU A 253 -5.38 -15.59 -11.87
CA GLU A 253 -4.79 -16.82 -12.39
C GLU A 253 -3.26 -16.85 -12.17
N SER A 254 -2.64 -18.04 -12.15
CA SER A 254 -1.17 -18.18 -12.22
C SER A 254 -0.44 -17.38 -11.11
N TYR A 255 0.50 -16.48 -11.44
CA TYR A 255 1.22 -15.67 -10.45
C TYR A 255 0.35 -14.67 -9.66
N GLY A 256 -0.92 -14.50 -10.04
CA GLY A 256 -1.92 -13.73 -9.29
C GLY A 256 -3.00 -14.58 -8.61
N GLU A 257 -2.85 -15.91 -8.57
CA GLU A 257 -3.79 -16.83 -7.92
C GLU A 257 -3.55 -16.86 -6.39
N PHE A 258 -4.41 -16.16 -5.64
CA PHE A 258 -4.35 -16.08 -4.18
C PHE A 258 -5.69 -16.49 -3.56
N ARG A 259 -5.67 -17.45 -2.62
CA ARG A 259 -6.88 -18.00 -1.96
C ARG A 259 -7.62 -17.01 -1.05
N ASP A 260 -6.91 -15.99 -0.59
CA ASP A 260 -7.23 -15.10 0.52
C ASP A 260 -7.00 -13.62 0.15
N ILE A 261 -7.12 -13.27 -1.14
CA ILE A 261 -6.89 -11.91 -1.67
C ILE A 261 -7.69 -10.83 -0.92
N ASP A 262 -8.87 -11.18 -0.38
CA ASP A 262 -9.73 -10.26 0.38
C ASP A 262 -9.18 -9.88 1.76
N LYS A 263 -8.03 -10.43 2.17
CA LYS A 263 -7.24 -9.98 3.34
C LYS A 263 -6.35 -8.77 3.06
N ILE A 264 -6.15 -8.41 1.78
CA ILE A 264 -5.45 -7.20 1.37
C ILE A 264 -6.38 -5.99 1.58
N THR A 265 -5.87 -4.96 2.25
CA THR A 265 -6.61 -3.73 2.53
C THR A 265 -6.52 -2.73 1.37
N MET A 266 -7.17 -1.57 1.51
CA MET A 266 -6.79 -0.38 0.74
C MET A 266 -5.36 0.04 1.12
N PHE A 267 -4.73 0.87 0.31
CA PHE A 267 -3.33 1.25 0.47
C PHE A 267 -3.21 2.61 1.16
N ALA A 268 -2.35 2.68 2.18
CA ALA A 268 -2.06 3.90 2.95
C ALA A 268 -1.33 4.97 2.10
N ASP A 269 -2.03 5.61 1.17
CA ASP A 269 -1.51 6.64 0.26
C ASP A 269 -1.95 8.07 0.66
N TYR A 270 -1.67 9.07 -0.18
CA TYR A 270 -2.07 10.46 0.04
C TYR A 270 -3.33 10.92 -0.73
N ARG A 271 -3.83 10.14 -1.71
CA ARG A 271 -5.03 10.47 -2.52
C ARG A 271 -6.32 9.87 -1.99
N VAL A 272 -6.33 8.63 -1.50
CA VAL A 272 -7.53 8.01 -0.95
C VAL A 272 -8.03 8.75 0.31
N PRO A 273 -7.18 9.22 1.24
CA PRO A 273 -7.62 10.15 2.30
C PRO A 273 -8.20 11.46 1.76
N GLN A 274 -7.64 12.01 0.67
CA GLN A 274 -8.08 13.27 0.06
C GLN A 274 -9.53 13.17 -0.47
N ILE A 275 -9.87 12.07 -1.14
CA ILE A 275 -11.24 11.81 -1.61
C ILE A 275 -12.18 11.37 -0.48
N LEU A 276 -11.73 10.61 0.52
CA LEU A 276 -12.56 10.26 1.69
C LEU A 276 -12.96 11.50 2.50
N ILE A 277 -12.08 12.51 2.60
CA ILE A 277 -12.40 13.83 3.16
C ILE A 277 -13.41 14.57 2.26
N SER A 278 -13.22 14.52 0.94
CA SER A 278 -14.12 15.17 -0.03
C SER A 278 -15.53 14.53 -0.07
N LEU A 279 -15.64 13.24 0.24
CA LEU A 279 -16.90 12.51 0.45
C LEU A 279 -17.53 12.76 1.84
N GLY A 280 -16.82 13.45 2.73
CA GLY A 280 -17.23 13.68 4.13
C GLY A 280 -17.22 12.42 4.99
N ALA A 281 -16.62 11.32 4.54
CA ALA A 281 -16.50 10.07 5.29
C ALA A 281 -15.38 10.13 6.34
N LEU A 282 -14.35 10.96 6.10
CA LEU A 282 -13.17 11.14 6.94
C LEU A 282 -12.99 12.63 7.28
N TYR A 283 -12.67 12.96 8.53
CA TYR A 283 -12.46 14.33 8.99
C TYR A 283 -11.13 14.47 9.74
N CYS A 284 -10.32 15.46 9.36
CA CYS A 284 -9.14 15.87 10.13
C CYS A 284 -9.51 16.92 11.20
N SER A 285 -8.77 16.94 12.31
CA SER A 285 -8.87 18.02 13.30
C SER A 285 -8.49 19.38 12.71
N PRO A 286 -8.92 20.51 13.29
CA PRO A 286 -8.58 21.84 12.77
C PRO A 286 -7.07 22.08 12.62
N THR A 287 -6.25 21.48 13.48
CA THR A 287 -4.78 21.58 13.42
C THR A 287 -4.22 20.85 12.21
N VAL A 288 -4.58 19.58 12.02
CA VAL A 288 -4.12 18.76 10.88
C VAL A 288 -4.68 19.30 9.57
N ALA A 289 -5.96 19.72 9.56
CA ALA A 289 -6.61 20.32 8.41
C ALA A 289 -5.98 21.67 8.00
N ALA A 290 -5.46 22.45 8.96
CA ALA A 290 -4.68 23.66 8.66
C ALA A 290 -3.30 23.30 8.10
N ALA A 291 -2.56 22.39 8.75
CA ALA A 291 -1.22 22.01 8.33
C ALA A 291 -1.18 21.44 6.89
N ILE A 292 -2.18 20.63 6.50
CA ILE A 292 -2.32 20.13 5.13
C ILE A 292 -2.64 21.26 4.13
N LYS A 293 -3.51 22.21 4.49
CA LYS A 293 -3.83 23.38 3.63
C LYS A 293 -2.65 24.32 3.45
N ASP A 294 -1.85 24.50 4.49
CA ASP A 294 -0.60 25.26 4.50
C ASP A 294 0.54 24.50 3.79
N LYS A 295 0.28 23.29 3.25
CA LYS A 295 1.23 22.41 2.57
C LYS A 295 2.46 22.04 3.42
N GLN A 296 2.33 22.01 4.75
CA GLN A 296 3.42 21.70 5.66
C GLN A 296 3.92 20.27 5.43
N LEU A 297 5.24 20.08 5.36
CA LEU A 297 5.87 18.77 5.29
C LEU A 297 5.66 18.02 6.61
N PHE A 298 5.13 16.82 6.53
CA PHE A 298 4.98 15.90 7.65
C PHE A 298 6.22 15.01 7.74
N GLU A 299 6.73 14.83 8.95
CA GLU A 299 7.81 13.90 9.26
C GLU A 299 7.29 12.46 9.13
N SER A 300 7.94 11.61 8.32
CA SER A 300 7.51 10.23 8.18
C SER A 300 7.83 9.44 9.45
N GLY A 301 6.85 8.71 9.97
CA GLY A 301 6.91 8.18 11.34
C GLY A 301 6.70 9.22 12.46
N GLY A 302 6.45 10.50 12.11
CA GLY A 302 6.23 11.65 13.00
C GLY A 302 4.83 11.71 13.61
N ARG A 303 4.21 12.90 13.75
CA ARG A 303 2.94 13.09 14.49
C ARG A 303 1.64 13.17 13.64
N TRP A 304 1.63 13.07 12.30
CA TRP A 304 0.39 13.19 11.50
C TRP A 304 -0.10 12.10 10.44
N GLU A 305 0.47 10.88 10.30
CA GLU A 305 -0.06 9.71 9.48
C GLU A 305 -0.75 8.31 9.97
N VAL A 306 -1.23 7.80 11.16
CA VAL A 306 -0.81 7.43 12.58
C VAL A 306 -1.88 7.75 13.70
N GLN A 307 -1.54 8.10 14.98
CA GLN A 307 -2.25 9.04 15.92
C GLN A 307 -1.41 9.50 17.18
N LEU A 308 -1.70 10.67 17.81
CA LEU A 308 -1.31 11.08 19.20
C LEU A 308 -2.27 12.08 19.91
N ARG A 309 -2.33 12.08 21.27
CA ARG A 309 -2.76 13.22 22.17
C ARG A 309 -1.75 13.32 23.33
N GLY A 310 -1.37 14.46 23.93
CA GLY A 310 -1.65 15.86 23.61
C GLY A 310 -1.72 16.76 24.87
N LYS A 311 -0.68 17.55 25.16
CA LYS A 311 -0.76 18.74 26.03
C LYS A 311 0.38 19.73 25.79
N SER A 312 0.08 21.02 25.89
CA SER A 312 1.10 22.08 25.82
C SER A 312 1.77 22.28 27.17
N SER A 313 3.05 21.94 27.27
CA SER A 313 3.96 22.42 28.31
C SER A 313 5.41 22.29 27.86
N THR A 314 6.16 23.38 27.92
CA THR A 314 7.60 23.45 27.61
C THR A 314 8.42 22.47 28.43
N THR A 315 9.10 21.51 27.80
CA THR A 315 10.44 20.96 28.17
C THR A 315 10.94 20.05 27.05
N SER A 316 12.25 19.98 26.85
CA SER A 316 12.93 19.14 25.86
C SER A 316 13.03 17.68 26.29
N SER A 317 12.36 16.78 25.56
CA SER A 317 12.58 15.32 25.60
C SER A 317 12.34 14.73 24.21
N LYS A 318 13.25 13.86 23.74
CA LYS A 318 13.14 13.18 22.43
C LYS A 318 12.43 11.82 22.63
N GLU A 319 11.16 11.72 22.27
CA GLU A 319 10.49 10.44 22.04
C GLU A 319 9.58 10.58 20.80
N PRO A 320 9.75 9.74 19.75
CA PRO A 320 8.85 9.73 18.61
C PRO A 320 7.65 8.81 18.89
N SER A 321 6.44 9.31 18.67
CA SER A 321 5.23 8.48 18.69
C SER A 321 4.22 8.95 17.66
N THR A 322 3.56 7.97 17.03
CA THR A 322 3.48 8.01 15.58
C THR A 322 2.07 8.33 15.09
N ASN A 323 1.92 9.56 14.62
CA ASN A 323 1.25 9.97 13.37
C ASN A 323 -0.27 10.39 13.46
N THR A 324 -1.16 10.33 12.41
CA THR A 324 -2.65 10.61 12.35
C THR A 324 -3.57 9.99 11.22
N LEU A 325 -3.28 10.05 9.90
CA LEU A 325 -4.31 9.95 8.80
C LEU A 325 -4.61 8.59 8.08
N SER A 326 -3.60 7.83 7.66
CA SER A 326 -3.76 6.75 6.65
C SER A 326 -4.24 5.41 7.22
N ALA A 327 -4.00 5.15 8.50
CA ALA A 327 -4.65 4.03 9.20
C ALA A 327 -6.16 4.24 9.36
N CYS A 328 -6.60 5.48 9.58
CA CYS A 328 -8.04 5.79 9.59
C CYS A 328 -8.67 5.71 8.18
N SER A 329 -7.92 5.95 7.08
CA SER A 329 -8.45 5.66 5.74
C SER A 329 -8.58 4.16 5.48
N ILE A 330 -7.64 3.33 5.96
CA ILE A 330 -7.77 1.86 5.91
C ILE A 330 -9.07 1.43 6.59
N TRP A 331 -9.32 1.89 7.82
CA TRP A 331 -10.54 1.54 8.53
C TRP A 331 -11.80 2.11 7.88
N CYS A 332 -11.74 3.33 7.33
CA CYS A 332 -12.87 3.94 6.63
C CYS A 332 -13.27 3.14 5.38
N VAL A 333 -12.31 2.66 4.58
CA VAL A 333 -12.61 1.83 3.40
C VAL A 333 -13.09 0.43 3.82
N GLU A 334 -12.57 -0.15 4.90
CA GLU A 334 -13.09 -1.42 5.42
C GLU A 334 -14.55 -1.29 5.90
N LEU A 335 -14.91 -0.18 6.55
CA LEU A 335 -16.30 0.11 6.90
C LEU A 335 -17.19 0.37 5.66
N ILE A 336 -16.66 1.00 4.61
CA ILE A 336 -17.33 1.12 3.30
C ILE A 336 -17.56 -0.28 2.69
N ARG A 337 -16.52 -1.12 2.60
CA ARG A 337 -16.59 -2.48 2.04
C ARG A 337 -17.64 -3.33 2.76
N ARG A 338 -17.59 -3.35 4.10
CA ARG A 338 -18.58 -4.05 4.95
C ARG A 338 -20.00 -3.58 4.67
N GLU A 339 -20.24 -2.29 4.49
CA GLU A 339 -21.57 -1.75 4.16
C GLU A 339 -22.02 -2.14 2.74
N ILE A 340 -21.14 -2.09 1.73
CA ILE A 340 -21.47 -2.54 0.36
C ILE A 340 -21.84 -4.04 0.37
N MET A 341 -21.02 -4.89 0.98
CA MET A 341 -21.29 -6.34 1.07
C MET A 341 -22.58 -6.64 1.84
N ARG A 342 -22.90 -5.84 2.88
CA ARG A 342 -24.11 -5.98 3.71
C ARG A 342 -25.39 -5.60 2.96
N ASN A 343 -25.34 -4.60 2.08
CA ASN A 343 -26.50 -4.12 1.33
C ASN A 343 -26.65 -4.82 -0.03
N HIS A 344 -25.53 -5.21 -0.68
CA HIS A 344 -25.48 -5.75 -2.05
C HIS A 344 -24.70 -7.09 -2.12
N PRO A 345 -25.13 -8.15 -1.40
CA PRO A 345 -24.34 -9.38 -1.14
C PRO A 345 -24.01 -10.27 -2.36
N VAL A 346 -24.47 -9.91 -3.56
CA VAL A 346 -24.09 -10.58 -4.83
C VAL A 346 -22.89 -9.87 -5.49
N THR A 347 -22.56 -8.65 -5.05
CA THR A 347 -21.45 -7.86 -5.59
C THR A 347 -20.13 -8.43 -5.10
N HIS A 348 -19.28 -8.86 -6.04
CA HIS A 348 -17.92 -9.28 -5.73
C HIS A 348 -17.04 -8.02 -5.69
N VAL A 349 -16.72 -7.56 -4.47
CA VAL A 349 -15.95 -6.34 -4.24
C VAL A 349 -15.05 -6.49 -3.01
N ASN A 350 -13.80 -6.09 -3.15
CA ASN A 350 -12.80 -6.12 -2.09
C ASN A 350 -12.16 -4.74 -1.88
N ALA A 351 -11.27 -4.61 -0.91
CA ALA A 351 -10.69 -3.31 -0.56
C ALA A 351 -9.79 -2.76 -1.68
N ILE A 352 -9.09 -3.63 -2.43
CA ILE A 352 -8.29 -3.28 -3.61
C ILE A 352 -9.14 -2.57 -4.68
N LEU A 353 -10.29 -3.15 -5.04
CA LEU A 353 -11.17 -2.58 -6.06
C LEU A 353 -11.77 -1.22 -5.64
N ILE A 354 -12.00 -1.02 -4.34
CA ILE A 354 -12.48 0.27 -3.81
C ILE A 354 -11.33 1.28 -3.79
N ASP A 355 -10.11 0.86 -3.45
CA ASP A 355 -8.91 1.70 -3.47
C ASP A 355 -8.62 2.24 -4.87
N PHE A 356 -8.45 1.36 -5.86
CA PHE A 356 -8.20 1.72 -7.25
C PHE A 356 -9.29 2.68 -7.78
N PHE A 357 -10.57 2.41 -7.50
CA PHE A 357 -11.68 3.29 -7.87
C PHE A 357 -11.57 4.68 -7.21
N LEU A 358 -11.22 4.75 -5.93
CA LEU A 358 -11.07 6.02 -5.20
C LEU A 358 -9.84 6.81 -5.69
N TYR A 359 -8.74 6.12 -6.01
CA TYR A 359 -7.54 6.73 -6.59
C TYR A 359 -7.84 7.31 -7.97
N ASP A 360 -8.39 6.52 -8.89
CA ASP A 360 -8.82 6.96 -10.22
C ASP A 360 -9.80 8.14 -10.12
N LYS A 361 -10.75 8.08 -9.18
CA LYS A 361 -11.73 9.15 -9.00
C LYS A 361 -11.11 10.44 -8.48
N MET A 362 -10.07 10.36 -7.64
CA MET A 362 -9.29 11.53 -7.22
C MET A 362 -8.46 12.10 -8.39
N LYS A 363 -7.91 11.24 -9.26
CA LYS A 363 -7.20 11.65 -10.48
C LYS A 363 -8.13 12.32 -11.52
N GLU A 364 -9.37 11.84 -11.68
CA GLU A 364 -10.41 12.52 -12.45
C GLU A 364 -10.65 13.94 -11.91
N LEU A 365 -10.88 14.08 -10.60
CA LEU A 365 -11.17 15.36 -9.96
C LEU A 365 -10.00 16.34 -10.02
N GLU A 366 -8.76 15.86 -9.93
CA GLU A 366 -7.54 16.68 -10.13
C GLU A 366 -7.47 17.21 -11.57
N ALA A 367 -7.66 16.36 -12.58
CA ALA A 367 -7.64 16.76 -13.99
C ALA A 367 -8.78 17.74 -14.35
N GLU A 368 -9.90 17.69 -13.63
CA GLU A 368 -11.01 18.65 -13.75
C GLU A 368 -10.83 19.94 -12.92
N GLY A 369 -9.77 20.05 -12.10
CA GLY A 369 -9.53 21.19 -11.20
C GLY A 369 -10.52 21.30 -10.04
N LYS A 370 -11.10 20.17 -9.61
CA LYS A 370 -12.18 20.07 -8.60
C LYS A 370 -11.71 19.51 -7.25
N GLU A 371 -10.40 19.56 -6.95
CA GLU A 371 -9.87 19.13 -5.65
C GLU A 371 -10.41 20.01 -4.51
N ALA A 372 -11.31 19.46 -3.68
CA ALA A 372 -11.94 20.21 -2.58
C ALA A 372 -11.00 20.43 -1.37
N PHE A 373 -9.94 19.62 -1.27
CA PHE A 373 -8.97 19.61 -0.17
C PHE A 373 -7.62 19.14 -0.73
N PRO A 374 -6.47 19.75 -0.36
CA PRO A 374 -5.16 19.30 -0.83
C PRO A 374 -4.73 18.01 -0.14
N HIS A 375 -3.86 17.23 -0.78
CA HIS A 375 -3.27 16.04 -0.17
C HIS A 375 -2.21 16.39 0.89
N HIS A 376 -1.98 15.47 1.85
CA HIS A 376 -0.89 15.61 2.81
C HIS A 376 0.49 15.38 2.15
N ARG A 377 1.56 15.89 2.75
CA ARG A 377 2.92 15.84 2.19
C ARG A 377 3.88 15.14 3.15
N THR A 378 4.15 13.87 2.91
CA THR A 378 5.21 13.10 3.58
C THR A 378 6.24 12.68 2.53
N ARG A 379 7.55 12.76 2.83
CA ARG A 379 8.63 12.29 1.95
C ARG A 379 9.31 11.09 2.60
N SER A 380 9.12 9.89 2.05
CA SER A 380 9.74 8.66 2.54
C SER A 380 9.66 7.53 1.52
N ILE A 381 10.35 6.41 1.80
CA ILE A 381 10.20 5.18 1.00
C ILE A 381 8.82 4.52 1.17
N TRP A 382 7.99 5.00 2.10
CA TRP A 382 6.67 4.44 2.40
C TRP A 382 5.56 5.14 1.59
N TYR A 383 5.67 6.46 1.38
CA TYR A 383 4.68 7.32 0.69
C TYR A 383 5.10 7.70 -0.70
#